data_AF-A0A7S1R0Y5-F1
#
_entry.id   AF-A0A7S1R0Y5-F1
#
_cell.length_a   1.000
_cell.length_b   1.000
_cell.length_c   1.000
_cell.angle_alpha   90.00
_cell.angle_beta   90.00
_cell.angle_gamma   90.00
#
_symmetry.space_group_name_H-M   'P 1'
#
loop_
_entity.id
_entity.type
_entity.pdbx_description
1 polymer ?
#
loop_
_entity_poly.entity_id
_entity_poly.type
_entity_poly.pdbx_seq_one_letter_code
_entity_poly.pdbx_strand_id
1 'polypeptide(L)'
;GTLAHQLGLPQVVDLEHELAVLSAPLAAAEIPASVGPLKPAPKLTREQAIALEDMLIAVYRTEDFQKKLHEAWNAAGGDPKSQGKARQEICLPVQVPIVVQFGF
;
A
#
# COMPACT_ATOMS: atom_id res chain seq x y z
N GLY A 1 6.56 -9.90 42.03
CA GLY A 1 5.79 -9.03 41.13
C GLY A 1 6.74 -8.08 40.46
N THR A 2 6.56 -7.63 39.22
CA THR A 2 5.60 -8.01 38.17
C THR A 2 6.27 -7.55 36.87
N LEU A 3 6.17 -8.43 35.87
CA LEU A 3 6.53 -8.30 34.45
C LEU A 3 6.51 -6.86 33.88
N ALA A 4 7.67 -6.40 33.41
CA ALA A 4 7.78 -5.29 32.46
C ALA A 4 8.67 -5.73 31.29
N HIS A 5 8.19 -6.70 30.53
CA HIS A 5 8.68 -7.01 29.19
C HIS A 5 7.44 -7.05 28.26
N GLN A 6 7.67 -6.76 26.99
CA GLN A 6 6.75 -7.00 25.87
C GLN A 6 5.83 -5.85 25.44
N LEU A 7 6.42 -4.76 24.96
CA LEU A 7 5.93 -4.11 23.74
C LEU A 7 7.13 -3.87 22.82
N GLY A 8 7.59 -4.94 22.19
CA GLY A 8 8.58 -4.89 21.12
C GLY A 8 7.94 -4.27 19.88
N LEU A 9 7.83 -2.95 19.86
CA LEU A 9 7.62 -2.21 18.63
C LEU A 9 8.88 -2.40 17.77
N PRO A 10 8.76 -2.88 16.52
CA PRO A 10 9.92 -3.03 15.66
C PRO A 10 10.58 -1.65 15.49
N GLN A 11 11.90 -1.61 15.70
CA GLN A 11 12.71 -0.42 15.44
C GLN A 11 12.56 -0.07 13.96
N VAL A 12 12.48 1.22 13.64
CA VAL A 12 12.32 1.75 12.26
C VAL A 12 13.36 1.23 11.25
N VAL A 13 14.46 0.65 11.73
CA VAL A 13 15.52 0.03 10.92
C VAL A 13 15.15 -1.36 10.37
N ASP A 14 14.16 -2.05 10.93
CA ASP A 14 13.68 -3.34 10.41
C ASP A 14 12.73 -3.17 9.19
N LEU A 15 12.14 -1.99 9.01
CA LEU A 15 11.27 -1.70 7.86
C LEU A 15 12.04 -1.50 6.55
N GLU A 16 13.31 -1.14 6.60
CA GLU A 16 14.13 -0.92 5.39
C GLU A 16 14.51 -2.25 4.70
N HIS A 17 14.62 -3.35 5.45
CA HIS A 17 14.88 -4.68 4.87
C HIS A 17 13.65 -5.29 4.19
N GLU A 18 12.42 -5.00 4.65
CA GLU A 18 11.19 -5.49 4.00
C GLU A 18 10.87 -4.80 2.67
N LEU A 19 11.25 -3.53 2.50
CA LEU A 19 11.10 -2.83 1.22
C LEU A 19 12.05 -3.37 0.15
N ALA A 20 13.18 -3.97 0.53
CA ALA A 20 14.14 -4.56 -0.41
C ALA A 20 13.61 -5.85 -1.07
N VAL A 21 12.68 -6.58 -0.45
CA VAL A 21 12.11 -7.82 -1.01
C VAL A 21 11.09 -7.54 -2.12
N LEU A 22 10.47 -6.34 -2.13
CA LEU A 22 9.60 -5.88 -3.23
C LEU A 22 10.39 -5.35 -4.44
N SER A 23 11.71 -5.21 -4.32
CA SER A 23 12.63 -4.92 -5.43
C SER A 23 13.17 -6.20 -6.08
N ALA A 24 12.38 -7.27 -6.10
CA ALA A 24 12.65 -8.38 -7.01
C ALA A 24 12.34 -7.90 -8.45
N PRO A 25 13.22 -8.15 -9.44
CA PRO A 25 12.90 -7.84 -10.82
C PRO A 25 11.64 -8.62 -11.20
N LEU A 26 10.62 -7.88 -11.63
CA LEU A 26 9.43 -8.41 -12.26
C LEU A 26 9.90 -9.21 -13.48
N ALA A 27 10.16 -10.51 -13.27
CA ALA A 27 10.52 -11.43 -14.32
C ALA A 27 9.42 -11.34 -15.38
N ALA A 28 9.86 -11.15 -16.62
CA ALA A 28 9.07 -10.89 -17.81
C ALA A 28 7.93 -11.92 -17.99
N ALA A 29 6.81 -11.69 -17.30
CA ALA A 29 5.53 -12.19 -17.73
C ALA A 29 5.23 -11.45 -19.03
N GLU A 30 5.27 -12.18 -20.14
CA GLU A 30 5.02 -11.70 -21.49
C GLU A 30 3.72 -10.88 -21.51
N ILE A 31 3.85 -9.56 -21.52
CA ILE A 31 2.72 -8.67 -21.71
C ILE A 31 2.19 -8.98 -23.11
N PRO A 32 0.93 -9.42 -23.28
CA PRO A 32 0.38 -9.63 -24.60
C PRO A 32 0.47 -8.31 -25.37
N ALA A 33 1.28 -8.31 -26.42
CA ALA A 33 1.60 -7.17 -27.26
C ALA A 33 0.38 -6.75 -28.08
N SER A 34 -0.57 -6.06 -27.46
CA SER A 34 -1.54 -5.20 -28.15
C SER A 34 -2.21 -4.28 -27.14
N VAL A 35 -1.46 -3.30 -26.65
CA VAL A 35 -2.05 -2.12 -26.05
C VAL A 35 -1.85 -1.00 -27.06
N GLY A 36 -2.94 -0.46 -27.60
CA GLY A 36 -2.91 0.72 -28.44
C GLY A 36 -2.22 1.91 -27.74
N PRO A 37 -2.06 3.07 -28.38
CA PRO A 37 -1.31 4.18 -27.81
C PRO A 37 -1.83 4.51 -26.41
N LEU A 38 -1.02 4.19 -25.40
CA LEU A 38 -1.31 4.48 -24.01
C LEU A 38 -1.44 6.01 -23.91
N LYS A 39 -2.59 6.48 -23.44
CA LYS A 39 -2.76 7.91 -23.14
C LYS A 39 -1.62 8.33 -22.19
N PRO A 40 -0.96 9.48 -22.43
CA PRO A 40 0.10 9.94 -21.54
C PRO A 40 -0.46 10.04 -20.12
N ALA A 41 0.30 9.54 -19.15
CA ALA A 41 -0.09 9.62 -17.75
C ALA A 41 -0.36 11.09 -17.37
N PRO A 42 -1.42 11.37 -16.59
CA PRO A 42 -1.67 12.70 -16.09
C PRO A 42 -0.47 13.23 -15.32
N LYS A 43 -0.14 14.50 -15.51
CA LYS A 43 0.88 15.18 -14.72
C LYS A 43 0.20 15.90 -13.57
N LEU A 44 0.53 15.52 -12.34
CA LEU A 44 0.11 16.25 -11.15
C LEU A 44 0.91 17.55 -11.02
N THR A 45 0.24 18.65 -10.70
CA THR A 45 0.94 19.79 -10.09
C THR A 45 1.36 19.45 -8.67
N ARG A 46 2.25 20.26 -8.09
CA ARG A 46 2.67 20.08 -6.69
C ARG A 46 1.48 20.13 -5.74
N GLU A 47 0.56 21.06 -5.96
CA GLU A 47 -0.64 21.25 -5.14
C GLU A 47 -1.59 20.06 -5.26
N GLN A 48 -1.73 19.50 -6.47
CA GLN A 48 -2.53 18.30 -6.69
C GLN A 48 -1.91 17.06 -6.02
N ALA A 49 -0.59 16.92 -6.07
CA ALA A 49 0.10 15.82 -5.39
C ALA A 49 -0.08 15.88 -3.87
N ILE A 50 0.03 17.08 -3.27
CA ILE A 50 -0.22 17.29 -1.84
C ILE A 50 -1.68 16.97 -1.50
N ALA A 51 -2.63 17.46 -2.29
CA ALA A 51 -4.05 17.18 -2.05
C ALA A 51 -4.38 15.68 -2.16
N LEU A 52 -3.79 14.97 -3.13
CA LEU A 52 -3.94 13.52 -3.27
C LEU A 52 -3.39 12.80 -2.03
N GLU A 53 -2.20 13.19 -1.57
CA GLU A 53 -1.57 12.63 -0.38
C GLU A 53 -2.41 12.88 0.88
N ASP A 54 -2.88 14.12 1.09
CA ASP A 54 -3.74 14.50 2.22
C ASP A 54 -5.02 13.65 2.26
N MET A 55 -5.65 13.44 1.11
CA MET A 55 -6.87 12.61 1.01
C MET A 55 -6.60 11.14 1.37
N LEU A 56 -5.49 10.57 0.90
CA LEU A 56 -5.09 9.21 1.25
C LEU A 56 -4.77 9.08 2.74
N ILE A 57 -3.99 10.03 3.27
CA ILE A 57 -3.64 10.08 4.70
C ILE A 57 -4.90 10.18 5.56
N ALA A 58 -5.86 11.03 5.18
CA ALA A 58 -7.10 11.21 5.93
C ALA A 58 -7.86 9.88 6.11
N VAL A 59 -7.94 9.07 5.05
CA VAL A 59 -8.58 7.74 5.12
C VAL A 59 -7.72 6.77 5.92
N TYR A 60 -6.43 6.71 5.65
CA TYR A 60 -5.54 5.75 6.32
C TYR A 60 -5.36 6.03 7.80
N ARG A 61 -5.52 7.28 8.25
CA ARG A 61 -5.44 7.62 9.66
C ARG A 61 -6.67 7.19 10.46
N THR A 62 -7.76 6.81 9.80
CA THR A 62 -8.97 6.36 10.52
C THR A 62 -8.73 5.03 11.23
N GLU A 63 -9.21 4.93 12.47
CA GLU A 63 -9.09 3.72 13.28
C GLU A 63 -9.76 2.51 12.62
N ASP A 64 -10.93 2.73 12.01
CA ASP A 64 -11.67 1.69 11.30
C ASP A 64 -10.90 1.10 10.13
N PHE A 65 -10.20 1.94 9.35
CA PHE A 65 -9.38 1.48 8.25
C PHE A 65 -8.16 0.70 8.76
N GLN A 66 -7.45 1.25 9.75
CA GLN A 66 -6.28 0.61 10.34
C GLN A 66 -6.63 -0.74 10.97
N LYS A 67 -7.77 -0.84 11.65
CA LYS A 67 -8.25 -2.09 12.22
C LYS A 67 -8.47 -3.15 11.13
N LYS A 68 -9.20 -2.81 10.07
CA LYS A 68 -9.46 -3.74 8.94
C LYS A 68 -8.17 -4.17 8.26
N LEU A 69 -7.24 -3.24 8.05
CA LEU A 69 -5.95 -3.54 7.43
C LEU A 69 -5.12 -4.51 8.28
N HIS A 70 -5.01 -4.26 9.60
CA HIS A 70 -4.28 -5.15 10.50
C HIS A 70 -4.95 -6.52 10.63
N GLU A 71 -6.28 -6.59 10.70
CA GLU A 71 -7.01 -7.86 10.74
C GLU A 71 -6.74 -8.68 9.48
N ALA A 72 -6.82 -8.08 8.30
CA ALA A 72 -6.55 -8.75 7.03
C ALA A 72 -5.08 -9.20 6.93
N TRP A 73 -4.14 -8.36 7.36
CA TRP A 73 -2.71 -8.67 7.39
C TRP A 73 -2.38 -9.85 8.30
N ASN A 74 -2.95 -9.86 9.51
CA ASN A 74 -2.72 -10.93 10.49
C ASN A 74 -3.39 -12.24 10.04
N ALA A 75 -4.57 -12.18 9.43
CA ALA A 75 -5.26 -13.34 8.88
C ALA A 75 -4.48 -14.02 7.75
N ALA A 76 -3.65 -13.27 7.01
CA ALA A 76 -2.77 -13.82 5.97
C ALA A 76 -1.56 -14.61 6.50
N GLY A 77 -1.36 -14.66 7.83
CA GLY A 77 -0.49 -15.66 8.47
C GLY A 77 1.00 -15.57 8.18
N GLY A 78 1.51 -14.40 7.76
CA GLY A 78 2.94 -14.18 7.54
C GLY A 78 3.47 -14.57 6.15
N ASP A 79 2.63 -15.09 5.27
CA ASP A 79 3.02 -15.31 3.87
C ASP A 79 3.05 -13.98 3.10
N PRO A 80 4.20 -13.53 2.55
CA PRO A 80 4.32 -12.20 1.93
C PRO A 80 3.35 -11.99 0.75
N LYS A 81 3.08 -13.03 -0.04
CA LYS A 81 2.14 -12.93 -1.18
C LYS A 81 0.71 -12.72 -0.69
N SER A 82 0.29 -13.51 0.30
CA SER A 82 -1.04 -13.42 0.89
C SER A 82 -1.23 -12.09 1.63
N GLN A 83 -0.21 -11.60 2.32
CA GLN A 83 -0.23 -10.28 2.96
C GLN A 83 -0.30 -9.13 1.96
N GLY A 84 0.47 -9.22 0.87
CA GLY A 84 0.39 -8.26 -0.24
C GLY A 84 -1.01 -8.20 -0.85
N LYS A 85 -1.63 -9.37 -1.08
CA LYS A 85 -3.01 -9.46 -1.58
C LYS A 85 -4.02 -8.89 -0.58
N ALA A 86 -3.94 -9.28 0.69
CA ALA A 86 -4.83 -8.78 1.73
C ALA A 86 -4.74 -7.25 1.87
N ARG A 87 -3.54 -6.69 1.82
CA ARG A 87 -3.35 -5.23 1.80
C ARG A 87 -4.00 -4.58 0.58
N GLN A 88 -3.82 -5.14 -0.62
CA GLN A 88 -4.45 -4.61 -1.84
C GLN A 88 -5.98 -4.63 -1.75
N GLU A 89 -6.58 -5.71 -1.26
CA GLU A 89 -8.03 -5.85 -1.11
C GLU A 89 -8.63 -4.78 -0.19
N ILE A 90 -7.89 -4.37 0.85
CA ILE A 90 -8.33 -3.29 1.76
C ILE A 90 -8.02 -1.90 1.19
N CYS A 91 -6.87 -1.69 0.56
CA CYS A 91 -6.43 -0.38 0.07
C CYS A 91 -7.11 0.05 -1.24
N LEU A 92 -7.33 -0.85 -2.20
CA LEU A 92 -7.84 -0.47 -3.53
C LEU A 92 -9.22 0.20 -3.49
N PRO A 93 -10.21 -0.27 -2.71
CA PRO A 93 -11.53 0.37 -2.65
C PRO A 93 -11.49 1.82 -2.19
N VAL A 94 -10.47 2.23 -1.44
CA VAL A 94 -10.29 3.62 -0.99
C VAL A 94 -9.35 4.42 -1.89
N GLN A 95 -8.29 3.80 -2.44
CA GLN A 95 -7.34 4.48 -3.32
C GLN A 95 -7.97 4.85 -4.65
N VAL A 96 -8.67 3.93 -5.31
CA VAL A 96 -9.24 4.11 -6.66
C VAL A 96 -10.10 5.36 -6.75
N PRO A 97 -11.14 5.58 -5.91
CA PRO A 97 -11.97 6.78 -6.02
C PRO A 97 -11.22 8.08 -5.73
N ILE A 98 -10.08 8.04 -5.03
CA ILE A 98 -9.24 9.22 -4.78
C ILE A 98 -8.39 9.52 -6.01
N VAL A 99 -7.63 8.55 -6.51
CA VAL A 99 -6.68 8.77 -7.63
C VAL A 99 -7.39 9.12 -8.94
N VAL A 100 -8.60 8.60 -9.16
CA VAL A 100 -9.45 8.94 -10.32
C VAL A 100 -9.79 10.44 -10.36
N GLN A 101 -9.93 11.11 -9.20
CA GLN A 101 -10.19 12.56 -9.15
C GLN A 101 -9.02 13.38 -9.71
N PHE A 102 -7.83 12.79 -9.75
CA PHE A 102 -6.62 13.41 -10.28
C PHE A 102 -6.22 12.88 -11.66
N GLY A 103 -7.09 12.08 -12.28
CA GLY A 103 -6.97 11.62 -13.67
C GLY A 103 -6.31 10.26 -13.89
N PHE A 104 -5.99 9.51 -12.83
CA PHE A 104 -5.36 8.19 -12.90
C PHE A 104 -6.37 7.04 -13.02
#